data_AF-A0A5C3KBQ5-F1
#
_entry.id   AF-A0A5C3KBQ5-F1
#
_cell.length_a   1.000
_cell.length_b   1.000
_cell.length_c   1.000
_cell.angle_alpha   90.00
_cell.angle_beta   90.00
_cell.angle_gamma   90.00
#
_symmetry.space_group_name_H-M   'P 1'
#
loop_
_entity.id
_entity.type
_entity.pdbx_description
1 polymer ?
#
loop_
_entity_poly.entity_id
_entity_poly.type
_entity_poly.pdbx_seq_one_letter_code
_entity_poly.pdbx_strand_id
1 'polypeptide(L)'
;EIRVLSFNVAQNFLHVDTILESSKEDFDIIFVQEPPWRTVRHAPSTTTREGDAVIGAPNHPDWISMVRWSGEDEETCPRVMAY
;
A
#
# COMPACT_ATOMS: atom_id res chain seq x y z
N GLU A 1 10.19 -6.81 -22.86
CA GLU A 1 9.44 -7.89 -22.18
C GLU A 1 8.97 -7.33 -20.86
N ILE A 2 7.73 -7.62 -20.42
CA ILE A 2 7.20 -7.11 -19.15
C ILE A 2 7.48 -8.15 -18.06
N ARG A 3 8.15 -7.72 -16.99
CA ARG A 3 8.52 -8.53 -15.83
C ARG A 3 7.54 -8.25 -14.69
N VAL A 4 6.87 -9.31 -14.22
CA VAL A 4 5.84 -9.22 -13.18
C VAL A 4 6.24 -10.05 -11.97
N LEU A 5 6.16 -9.46 -10.78
CA LEU A 5 6.35 -10.14 -9.50
C LEU A 5 5.02 -10.23 -8.75
N SER A 6 4.75 -11.36 -8.12
CA SER A 6 3.62 -11.53 -7.20
C SER A 6 4.10 -12.20 -5.93
N PHE A 7 3.88 -11.57 -4.78
CA PHE A 7 4.38 -12.06 -3.50
C PHE A 7 3.39 -11.77 -2.37
N ASN A 8 3.20 -12.74 -1.48
CA ASN A 8 2.41 -12.55 -0.26
C ASN A 8 3.33 -12.11 0.88
N VAL A 9 3.03 -10.95 1.46
CA VAL A 9 3.83 -10.36 2.55
C VAL A 9 3.27 -10.66 3.94
N ALA A 10 2.11 -11.34 4.03
CA ALA A 10 1.45 -11.74 5.27
C ALA A 10 1.33 -10.59 6.28
N GLN A 11 0.88 -9.42 5.81
CA GLN A 11 0.74 -8.20 6.60
C GLN A 11 2.04 -7.69 7.25
N ASN A 12 3.20 -8.01 6.67
CA ASN A 12 4.50 -7.56 7.18
C ASN A 12 5.01 -6.32 6.42
N PHE A 13 5.08 -5.19 7.12
CA PHE A 13 5.58 -3.92 6.56
C PHE A 13 7.02 -4.00 6.08
N LEU A 14 7.90 -4.64 6.85
CA LEU A 14 9.32 -4.76 6.50
C LEU A 14 9.49 -5.56 5.20
N HIS A 15 8.64 -6.57 5.00
CA HIS A 15 8.64 -7.33 3.74
C HIS A 15 8.18 -6.49 2.56
N VAL A 16 7.17 -5.62 2.72
CA VAL A 16 6.75 -4.71 1.65
C VAL A 16 7.86 -3.73 1.30
N ASP A 17 8.47 -3.09 2.29
CA ASP A 17 9.56 -2.13 2.03
C ASP A 17 10.74 -2.82 1.34
N THR A 18 11.11 -4.02 1.81
CA THR A 18 12.21 -4.80 1.24
C THR A 18 11.90 -5.22 -0.19
N ILE A 19 10.68 -5.70 -0.47
CA ILE A 19 10.34 -6.16 -1.82
C ILE A 19 10.29 -5.00 -2.79
N LEU A 20 9.69 -3.85 -2.43
CA LEU A 20 9.61 -2.68 -3.30
C LEU A 20 11.00 -2.11 -3.60
N GLU A 21 11.89 -2.01 -2.60
CA GLU A 21 13.24 -1.47 -2.82
C GLU A 21 14.11 -2.41 -3.67
N SER A 22 14.05 -3.72 -3.43
CA SER A 22 14.91 -4.70 -4.12
C SER A 22 14.47 -5.03 -5.55
N SER A 23 13.24 -4.70 -5.93
CA SER A 23 12.64 -5.08 -7.22
C SER A 23 12.56 -3.95 -8.24
N LYS A 24 12.86 -2.71 -7.84
CA LYS A 24 12.68 -1.49 -8.65
C LYS A 24 13.44 -1.46 -9.97
N GLU A 25 14.56 -2.18 -10.07
CA GLU A 25 15.35 -2.29 -11.31
C GLU A 25 14.98 -3.53 -12.13
N ASP A 26 14.28 -4.49 -11.51
CA ASP A 26 14.11 -5.85 -12.03
C ASP A 26 12.68 -6.22 -12.43
N PHE A 27 11.69 -5.42 -12.05
CA PHE A 27 10.29 -5.69 -12.36
C PHE A 27 9.57 -4.42 -12.80
N ASP A 28 8.59 -4.60 -13.68
CA ASP A 28 7.74 -3.52 -14.18
C ASP A 28 6.44 -3.39 -13.37
N ILE A 29 5.95 -4.49 -12.80
CA ILE A 29 4.69 -4.56 -12.04
C ILE A 29 4.87 -5.49 -10.83
N ILE A 30 4.34 -5.08 -9.67
CA ILE A 30 4.37 -5.90 -8.45
C ILE A 30 2.99 -6.04 -7.85
N PHE A 31 2.58 -7.29 -7.62
CA PHE A 31 1.42 -7.65 -6.82
C PHE A 31 1.84 -8.02 -5.40
N VAL A 32 1.49 -7.18 -4.45
CA VAL A 32 1.68 -7.44 -3.01
C VAL A 32 0.37 -7.98 -2.43
N GLN A 33 0.35 -9.24 -2.03
CA GLN A 33 -0.80 -9.88 -1.41
C GLN A 33 -0.73 -9.79 0.10
N GLU A 34 -1.90 -9.59 0.72
CA GLU A 34 -2.07 -9.34 2.16
C GLU A 34 -1.20 -8.18 2.65
N PRO A 35 -1.27 -7.00 2.00
CA PRO A 35 -0.52 -5.84 2.42
C PRO A 35 -0.98 -5.41 3.81
N PRO A 36 -0.08 -4.86 4.63
CA PRO A 36 -0.47 -4.28 5.90
C PRO A 36 -1.09 -2.90 5.69
N TRP A 37 -2.23 -2.67 6.34
CA TRP A 37 -2.95 -1.40 6.31
C TRP A 37 -2.75 -0.69 7.65
N ARG A 38 -2.43 0.61 7.63
CA ARG A 38 -2.39 1.41 8.86
C ARG A 38 -2.78 2.85 8.59
N THR A 39 -3.16 3.57 9.63
CA THR A 39 -3.32 5.03 9.57
C THR A 39 -1.99 5.67 9.19
N VAL A 40 -1.93 6.27 8.00
CA VAL A 40 -0.74 6.94 7.46
C VAL A 40 -0.74 8.43 7.76
N ARG A 41 -1.92 9.04 7.93
CA ARG A 41 -2.08 10.45 8.35
C ARG A 41 -3.48 10.69 8.92
N HIS A 42 -3.66 11.80 9.61
CA HIS A 42 -4.99 12.33 9.92
C HIS A 42 -5.30 13.48 8.96
N ALA A 43 -6.38 13.37 8.20
CA ALA A 43 -6.86 14.45 7.33
C ALA A 43 -7.67 15.46 8.17
N PRO A 44 -7.55 16.77 7.93
CA PRO A 44 -8.37 17.75 8.62
C PRO A 44 -9.86 17.41 8.49
N SER A 45 -10.56 17.37 9.63
CA SER A 45 -11.98 17.05 9.69
C SER A 45 -12.77 18.23 10.24
N THR A 46 -14.01 18.38 9.75
CA THR A 46 -14.96 19.35 10.29
C THR A 46 -15.72 18.81 11.50
N THR A 47 -15.62 17.50 11.77
CA THR A 47 -16.36 16.81 12.83
C THR A 47 -15.47 16.38 14.00
N THR A 48 -14.18 16.11 13.75
CA THR A 48 -13.22 15.68 14.77
C THR A 48 -12.03 16.64 14.89
N ARG A 49 -11.59 16.93 16.12
CA ARG A 49 -10.44 17.82 16.37
C ARG A 49 -9.12 17.20 15.92
N GLU A 50 -9.02 15.88 16.00
CA GLU A 50 -7.81 15.11 15.63
C GLU A 50 -7.69 14.91 14.11
N GLY A 51 -8.79 15.09 13.37
CA GLY A 51 -8.84 14.77 11.96
C GLY A 51 -9.15 13.29 11.72
N ASP A 52 -9.70 12.99 10.55
CA ASP A 52 -10.13 11.65 10.20
C ASP A 52 -8.91 10.79 9.82
N ALA A 53 -8.84 9.57 10.36
CA ALA A 53 -7.76 8.65 10.08
C ALA A 53 -7.78 8.25 8.61
N VAL A 54 -6.71 8.59 7.89
CA VAL A 54 -6.49 8.11 6.53
C VAL A 54 -5.67 6.83 6.63
N ILE A 55 -6.32 5.72 6.34
CA ILE A 55 -5.66 4.43 6.23
C ILE A 55 -5.02 4.36 4.85
N GLY A 56 -3.79 3.85 4.78
CA GLY A 56 -3.06 3.73 3.53
C GLY A 56 -2.20 2.48 3.50
N ALA A 57 -1.96 2.00 2.28
CA ALA A 57 -0.95 0.99 2.01
C ALA A 57 0.47 1.59 2.15
N PRO A 58 1.50 0.75 2.23
CA PRO A 58 2.88 1.20 2.09
C PRO A 58 3.09 1.95 0.77
N ASN A 59 3.82 3.06 0.82
CA ASN A 59 4.19 3.86 -0.35
C ASN A 59 5.72 3.84 -0.52
N HIS A 60 6.18 3.80 -1.77
CA HIS A 60 7.60 3.82 -2.11
C HIS A 60 7.85 4.86 -3.22
N PRO A 61 8.93 5.67 -3.17
CA PRO A 61 9.14 6.77 -4.12
C PRO A 61 9.28 6.31 -5.58
N ASP A 62 9.85 5.12 -5.80
CA ASP A 62 10.07 4.56 -7.14
C ASP A 62 8.85 3.79 -7.70
N TRP A 63 7.77 3.65 -6.92
CA TRP A 63 6.59 2.86 -7.29
C TRP A 63 5.31 3.69 -7.24
N ILE A 64 4.39 3.45 -8.19
CA ILE A 64 3.10 4.13 -8.24
C ILE A 64 2.00 3.12 -7.97
N SER A 65 1.27 3.28 -6.88
CA SER A 65 0.12 2.40 -6.64
C SER A 65 -0.95 2.55 -7.73
N MET A 66 -1.30 1.43 -8.37
CA MET A 66 -2.37 1.36 -9.35
C MET A 66 -3.76 1.25 -8.70
N VAL A 67 -3.81 0.89 -7.42
CA VAL A 67 -5.07 0.68 -6.69
C VAL A 67 -5.49 2.00 -6.03
N ARG A 68 -6.64 2.53 -6.46
CA ARG A 68 -7.28 3.67 -5.81
C ARG A 68 -8.25 3.16 -4.76
N TRP A 69 -7.88 3.27 -3.49
CA TRP A 69 -8.75 2.98 -2.36
C TRP A 69 -9.04 4.27 -1.58
N SER A 70 -10.30 4.48 -1.20
CA SER A 70 -10.76 5.73 -0.56
C SER A 70 -10.34 5.85 0.91
N GLY A 71 -9.94 4.75 1.56
CA GLY A 71 -9.48 4.77 2.95
C GLY A 71 -10.60 4.99 3.97
N GLU A 72 -11.86 4.83 3.56
CA GLU A 72 -13.05 5.16 4.38
C GLU A 72 -13.40 4.06 5.39
N ASP A 73 -13.05 2.79 5.12
CA ASP A 73 -13.39 1.64 5.96
C ASP A 73 -12.32 0.55 5.91
N GLU A 74 -11.71 0.23 7.06
CA GLU A 74 -10.68 -0.81 7.22
C GLU A 74 -11.15 -2.19 6.75
N GLU A 75 -12.45 -2.52 6.87
CA GLU A 75 -13.02 -3.79 6.40
C GLU A 75 -13.02 -3.89 4.86
N THR A 76 -12.92 -2.76 4.16
CA THR A 76 -12.90 -2.70 2.68
C THR A 76 -11.48 -2.67 2.11
N CYS A 77 -10.46 -2.84 2.95
CA CYS A 77 -9.08 -2.76 2.52
C CYS A 77 -8.76 -3.85 1.45
N PRO A 78 -8.15 -3.47 0.31
CA PRO A 78 -7.78 -4.44 -0.70
C PRO A 78 -6.86 -5.53 -0.16
N ARG A 79 -7.13 -6.80 -0.51
CA ARG A 79 -6.24 -7.92 -0.16
C ARG A 79 -5.02 -8.03 -1.07
N VAL A 80 -5.01 -7.32 -2.19
CA VAL A 80 -3.88 -7.27 -3.11
C VAL A 80 -3.68 -5.83 -3.58
N MET A 81 -2.44 -5.38 -3.55
CA MET A 81 -2.01 -4.09 -4.08
C MET A 81 -1.15 -4.31 -5.33
N ALA A 82 -1.39 -3.49 -6.35
CA ALA A 82 -0.56 -3.42 -7.54
C ALA A 82 0.21 -2.11 -7.54
N TYR A 83 1.51 -2.21 -7.78
CA TYR A 83 2.46 -1.11 -7.93
C TYR A 83 3.09 -1.14 -9.32
#